data_AF-A0A536TCF5-F1
#
_entry.id   AF-A0A536TCF5-F1
#
_cell.length_a   1.000
_cell.length_b   1.000
_cell.length_c   1.000
_cell.angle_alpha   90.00
_cell.angle_beta   90.00
_cell.angle_gamma   90.00
#
_symmetry.space_group_name_H-M   'P 1'
#
loop_
_entity.id
_entity.type
_entity.pdbx_description
1 polymer ?
#
loop_
_entity_poly.entity_id
_entity_poly.type
_entity_poly.pdbx_seq_one_letter_code
_entity_poly.pdbx_strand_id
1 'polypeptide(L)' 'MKDGPSIAGIAALIGERARADILTALIAGQALTATELAAEAGVTKQTTSAHLAKLLEAQLIAVESQGRHRY' A
#
# COMPACT_ATOMS: atom_id res chain seq x y z
N MET A 1 -18.64 -22.52 1.81
CA MET A 1 -17.89 -21.33 2.23
C MET A 1 -18.23 -20.21 1.26
N LYS A 2 -18.13 -18.93 1.63
CA LYS A 2 -18.36 -17.85 0.65
C LYS A 2 -17.10 -17.76 -0.22
N ASP A 3 -17.09 -18.49 -1.33
CA ASP A 3 -15.93 -18.65 -2.23
C ASP A 3 -15.70 -17.42 -3.13
N GLY A 4 -16.01 -16.22 -2.61
CA GLY A 4 -15.80 -14.94 -3.30
C GLY A 4 -14.85 -14.05 -2.49
N PRO A 5 -14.20 -13.06 -3.13
CA PRO A 5 -13.32 -12.14 -2.43
C PRO A 5 -14.04 -11.54 -1.22
N SER A 6 -13.40 -11.64 -0.06
CA SER A 6 -13.97 -11.11 1.18
C SER A 6 -13.93 -9.58 1.11
N ILE A 7 -15.05 -8.97 0.70
CA ILE A 7 -15.20 -7.51 0.69
C ILE A 7 -14.88 -6.94 2.07
N ALA A 8 -15.28 -7.62 3.14
CA ALA A 8 -14.94 -7.23 4.51
C ALA A 8 -13.43 -7.25 4.76
N GLY A 9 -12.70 -8.24 4.21
CA GLY A 9 -11.25 -8.31 4.29
C GLY A 9 -10.55 -7.19 3.52
N ILE A 10 -10.99 -6.91 2.28
CA ILE A 10 -10.48 -5.79 1.48
C ILE A 10 -10.75 -4.46 2.17
N ALA A 11 -11.98 -4.26 2.68
CA ALA A 11 -12.35 -3.05 3.41
C ALA A 11 -11.51 -2.86 4.69
N ALA A 12 -11.21 -3.94 5.42
CA ALA A 12 -10.33 -3.88 6.58
C ALA A 12 -8.87 -3.53 6.21
N LEU A 13 -8.41 -3.97 5.04
CA LEU A 13 -7.11 -3.55 4.52
C LEU A 13 -7.12 -2.07 4.16
N ILE A 14 -8.06 -1.61 3.33
CA ILE A 14 -8.11 -0.21 2.88
C ILE A 14 -8.40 0.75 4.04
N GLY A 15 -9.27 0.37 4.97
CA GLY A 15 -9.77 1.25 6.04
C GLY A 15 -8.80 1.54 7.18
N GLU A 16 -7.58 1.01 7.15
CA GLU A 16 -6.55 1.41 8.11
C GLU A 16 -5.85 2.69 7.63
N ARG A 17 -5.70 3.65 8.54
CA ARG A 17 -5.24 5.03 8.27
C ARG A 17 -4.01 5.08 7.35
N ALA A 18 -2.91 4.44 7.73
CA ALA A 18 -1.67 4.54 6.96
C ALA A 18 -1.80 3.93 5.56
N ARG A 19 -2.51 2.80 5.43
CA ARG A 19 -2.79 2.21 4.11
C ARG A 19 -3.70 3.08 3.25
N ALA A 20 -4.70 3.73 3.84
CA ALA A 20 -5.56 4.68 3.12
C ALA A 20 -4.76 5.87 2.58
N ASP A 21 -3.86 6.43 3.40
CA ASP A 21 -3.01 7.56 3.01
C ASP A 21 -2.03 7.14 1.88
N ILE A 22 -1.39 5.97 2.00
CA ILE A 22 -0.55 5.36 0.94
C ILE A 22 -1.34 5.21 -0.38
N LEU A 23 -2.52 4.58 -0.33
CA LEU A 23 -3.33 4.34 -1.53
C LEU A 23 -3.80 5.65 -2.16
N THR A 24 -4.14 6.65 -1.35
CA THR A 24 -4.53 7.98 -1.82
C THR A 24 -3.39 8.65 -2.57
N ALA A 25 -2.16 8.58 -2.05
CA ALA A 25 -0.97 9.13 -2.70
C ALA A 25 -0.69 8.45 -4.06
N LEU A 26 -0.86 7.13 -4.15
CA LEU A 26 -0.67 6.38 -5.40
C LEU A 26 -1.76 6.69 -6.44
N ILE A 27 -3.03 6.82 -6.01
CA ILE A 27 -4.16 7.18 -6.90
C ILE A 27 -3.98 8.57 -7.51
N ALA A 28 -3.27 9.48 -6.84
CA ALA A 28 -2.92 10.79 -7.40
C ALA A 28 -1.97 10.71 -8.62
N GLY A 29 -1.53 9.51 -9.01
CA GLY A 29 -0.74 9.26 -10.22
C GLY A 29 0.76 9.36 -10.02
N GLN A 30 1.22 9.36 -8.77
CA GLN A 30 2.64 9.40 -8.44
C GLN A 30 3.16 7.98 -8.22
N ALA A 31 4.18 7.58 -8.97
CA ALA A 31 5.00 6.43 -8.63
C ALA A 31 5.94 6.83 -7.49
N LEU A 32 5.71 6.32 -6.28
CA LEU A 32 6.39 6.74 -5.05
C LEU A 32 7.18 5.59 -4.45
N THR A 33 8.40 5.87 -4.03
CA THR A 33 9.20 4.91 -3.27
C THR A 33 8.62 4.68 -1.88
N ALA A 34 8.96 3.56 -1.26
CA ALA A 34 8.57 3.27 0.13
C ALA A 34 9.02 4.33 1.15
N THR A 35 10.04 5.14 0.82
CA THR A 35 10.46 6.26 1.68
C THR A 35 9.51 7.45 1.56
N GLU A 36 9.07 7.77 0.35
CA GLU A 36 8.11 8.85 0.10
C GLU A 36 6.74 8.50 0.66
N LEU A 37 6.29 7.26 0.45
CA LEU A 37 5.04 6.75 1.03
C LEU A 37 5.03 6.78 2.56
N ALA A 38 6.19 6.56 3.19
CA ALA A 38 6.32 6.68 4.65
C ALA A 38 6.14 8.12 5.13
N ALA A 39 6.64 9.10 4.36
CA ALA A 39 6.45 10.52 4.65
C ALA A 39 4.99 10.93 4.48
N GLU A 40 4.33 10.52 3.38
CA GLU A 40 2.91 10.80 3.12
C GLU A 40 1.99 10.21 4.21
N ALA A 41 2.25 8.97 4.63
CA ALA A 41 1.44 8.30 5.65
C ALA A 41 1.82 8.66 7.10
N GLY A 42 2.87 9.48 7.31
CA GLY A 42 3.31 9.89 8.64
C GLY A 42 3.79 8.74 9.54
N VAL A 43 4.30 7.65 8.96
CA VAL A 43 4.78 6.47 9.68
C VAL A 43 6.22 6.11 9.31
N THR A 44 6.85 5.23 10.08
CA THR A 44 8.25 4.84 9.80
C THR A 44 8.37 4.04 8.49
N LYS A 45 9.58 3.99 7.91
CA LYS A 45 9.87 3.14 6.74
C LYS A 45 9.61 1.65 7.02
N GLN A 46 9.91 1.20 8.24
CA GLN A 46 9.66 -0.18 8.65
C GLN A 46 8.16 -0.48 8.70
N THR A 47 7.37 0.42 9.30
CA THR A 47 5.91 0.32 9.36
C THR A 47 5.30 0.34 7.96
N THR A 48 5.75 1.27 7.12
CA THR A 48 5.34 1.37 5.70
C THR A 48 5.62 0.07 4.95
N SER A 49 6.81 -0.53 5.13
CA SER A 49 7.15 -1.79 4.46
C SER A 49 6.19 -2.92 4.83
N ALA A 50 5.78 -3.01 6.10
CA ALA A 50 4.78 -3.99 6.54
C ALA A 50 3.39 -3.73 5.95
N HIS A 51 3.00 -2.46 5.78
CA HIS A 51 1.76 -2.09 5.10
C HIS A 51 1.78 -2.43 3.62
N LEU A 52 2.86 -2.08 2.91
CA LEU A 52 3.04 -2.38 1.48
C LEU A 52 3.01 -3.88 1.23
N ALA A 53 3.62 -4.70 2.09
CA ALA A 53 3.56 -6.15 1.97
C ALA A 53 2.11 -6.69 1.98
N LYS A 54 1.26 -6.20 2.90
CA LYS A 54 -0.15 -6.59 2.98
C LYS A 54 -0.96 -6.13 1.77
N LEU A 55 -0.71 -4.91 1.30
CA LEU A 55 -1.38 -4.36 0.12
C LEU A 55 -1.00 -5.14 -1.15
N LEU A 56 0.28 -5.51 -1.27
CA LEU A 56 0.80 -6.30 -2.38
C LEU A 56 0.24 -7.74 -2.36
N GLU A 57 0.21 -8.39 -1.20
CA GLU A 57 -0.39 -9.72 -1.02
C GLU A 57 -1.87 -9.73 -1.42
N ALA A 58 -2.58 -8.65 -1.10
CA ALA A 58 -3.98 -8.45 -1.49
C ALA A 58 -4.17 -7.94 -2.93
N GLN A 59 -3.08 -7.80 -3.71
CA GLN A 59 -3.09 -7.29 -5.09
C GLN A 59 -3.74 -5.90 -5.24
N LEU A 60 -3.66 -5.07 -4.20
CA LEU A 60 -4.17 -3.69 -4.22
C LEU A 60 -3.15 -2.70 -4.79
N ILE A 61 -1.88 -3.08 -4.84
CA ILE A 61 -0.79 -2.31 -5.44
C ILE A 61 0.10 -3.22 -6.28
N ALA A 62 0.86 -2.62 -7.18
CA ALA A 62 1.97 -3.26 -7.87
C ALA A 62 3.29 -2.60 -7.45
N VAL A 63 4.41 -3.26 -7.73
CA VAL A 63 5.75 -2.70 -7.50
C VAL A 63 6.55 -2.80 -8.79
N GLU A 64 7.14 -1.69 -9.21
CA GLU A 64 8.03 -1.61 -10.35
C GLU A 64 9.46 -1.32 -9.90
N SER A 65 10.42 -2.04 -10.50
CA SER A 65 11.84 -1.80 -10.24
C SER A 65 12.43 -0.90 -11.31
N GLN A 66 12.88 0.28 -10.92
CA GLN A 66 13.55 1.24 -11.80
C GLN A 66 14.92 1.59 -11.22
N GLY A 67 15.95 0.96 -11.79
CA GLY A 67 17.33 1.10 -11.32
C GLY A 67 17.50 0.57 -9.88
N ARG A 68 17.93 1.45 -8.97
CA ARG A 68 18.15 1.11 -7.55
C ARG A 68 16.90 1.30 -6.68
N HIS A 69 15.84 1.87 -7.25
CA HIS A 69 14.62 2.18 -6.53
C HIS A 69 13.49 1.24 -6.92
N ARG A 70 12.60 1.01 -5.96
CA ARG A 70 11.33 0.32 -6.16
C ARG A 70 10.22 1.35 -5.95
N TYR A 71 9.31 1.40 -6.91
CA TYR A 71 8.15 2.26 -6.96
C TYR A 71 6.89 1.43 -6.83
#